data_AF-U2P4R2-F1
#
_entry.id   AF-U2P4R2-F1
#
_cell.length_a   1.000
_cell.length_b   1.000
_cell.length_c   1.000
_cell.angle_alpha   90.00
_cell.angle_beta   90.00
_cell.angle_gamma   90.00
#
_symmetry.space_group_name_H-M   'P 1'
#
loop_
_entity.id
_entity.type
_entity.pdbx_description
1 polymer ?
#
loop_
_entity_poly.entity_id
_entity_poly.type
_entity_poly.pdbx_seq_one_letter_code
_entity_poly.pdbx_strand_id
1 'polypeptide(L)'
;PQPTDKAEKHVCKVDFTYNDQVKATRYANTGKAIFGDMPTVTPQFLLGSDYNFHHYYRYGFSEYFTASTPVNADRTVGLFIEDRDYYEIASKDNWKEFCDLVRDGQNGIDAKMKVDVDLGSDITMAGVNGKDYAGTFDGQGHTLTLNWDAGSDYWKSPFYTVKDGSIKNLRVNGQIKSKGKGHTGLIQNAYGTVTVSDCVSDVNLKGSSSLAGMIQWVGSDTKVTFNDCLVKGSIDATADSGKKGMGGFVDDQNGTCTLNNCLYLGTNNATEGYTFAKNATLNNCYYLNTCGTAQGTPATEKQLKSGYVTNKLQADRTDQCHWAQTLGERPDLYNPANNGKMNYVYHDGTKWACGEFYFKDDKPLPIGLDFTAAEVIYQRHFSFAGMSGTICLPYELPVQRFRAYTLSGGQGNKLYFKEVTGTLEAYKPYYITGIGVDPTLSGNNMQVKAFHDDNLTTATTTGHSMTGTVEGVDNATAAAANAYILQNDGDFHKVTTEYPNAMVPAYHTYIICPKASAGAKTLSIILDDKTTGIDGVTKDASGTDGPVYDLQGRRVADRLDDARHRLPAGVYIVGGRKVILK
;
A
#
# COMPACT_ATOMS: atom_id res chain seq x y z
N PRO A 1 25.35 -44.50 -53.46
CA PRO A 1 26.73 -45.02 -53.21
C PRO A 1 26.95 -46.31 -54.00
N GLN A 2 28.01 -46.42 -54.80
CA GLN A 2 28.42 -47.70 -55.40
C GLN A 2 29.60 -48.27 -54.58
N PRO A 3 29.62 -49.57 -54.26
CA PRO A 3 30.79 -50.22 -53.65
C PRO A 3 32.00 -50.10 -54.59
N THR A 4 33.16 -49.71 -54.07
CA THR A 4 34.38 -49.53 -54.87
C THR A 4 35.61 -49.74 -54.02
N ASP A 5 36.61 -50.43 -54.59
CA ASP A 5 37.87 -50.76 -53.91
C ASP A 5 38.90 -49.60 -53.98
N LYS A 6 38.48 -48.42 -54.45
CA LYS A 6 39.32 -47.22 -54.49
C LYS A 6 39.21 -46.49 -53.15
N ALA A 7 40.30 -46.42 -52.40
CA ALA A 7 40.36 -45.75 -51.09
C ALA A 7 39.79 -44.31 -51.10
N GLU A 8 40.01 -43.55 -52.17
CA GLU A 8 39.49 -42.18 -52.36
C GLU A 8 37.97 -42.09 -52.55
N LYS A 9 37.30 -43.22 -52.80
CA LYS A 9 35.86 -43.32 -53.03
C LYS A 9 35.13 -44.08 -51.92
N HIS A 10 35.82 -44.43 -50.84
CA HIS A 10 35.18 -45.01 -49.67
C HIS A 10 34.25 -43.99 -49.02
N VAL A 11 33.02 -44.44 -48.75
CA VAL A 11 31.98 -43.65 -48.09
C VAL A 11 32.03 -43.95 -46.59
N CYS A 12 32.30 -42.92 -45.80
CA CYS A 12 32.26 -42.96 -44.35
C CYS A 12 30.85 -42.62 -43.86
N LYS A 13 30.36 -43.37 -42.88
CA LYS A 13 29.11 -43.12 -42.17
C LYS A 13 29.35 -42.22 -40.96
N VAL A 14 28.47 -41.25 -40.76
CA VAL A 14 28.47 -40.36 -39.59
C VAL A 14 27.13 -40.50 -38.87
N ASP A 15 27.13 -41.19 -37.73
CA ASP A 15 25.93 -41.37 -36.90
C ASP A 15 25.89 -40.29 -35.81
N PHE A 16 24.74 -39.64 -35.66
CA PHE A 16 24.47 -38.66 -34.62
C PHE A 16 23.65 -39.31 -33.52
N THR A 17 24.21 -39.41 -32.32
CA THR A 17 23.65 -40.25 -31.26
C THR A 17 23.32 -39.48 -29.99
N TYR A 18 22.19 -39.82 -29.39
CA TYR A 18 21.79 -39.36 -28.06
C TYR A 18 21.34 -40.57 -27.23
N ASN A 19 21.84 -40.73 -25.99
CA ASN A 19 21.59 -41.89 -25.12
C ASN A 19 21.76 -43.24 -25.84
N ASP A 20 22.91 -43.42 -26.52
CA ASP A 20 23.27 -44.61 -27.29
C ASP A 20 22.31 -44.97 -28.46
N GLN A 21 21.35 -44.10 -28.78
CA GLN A 21 20.46 -44.25 -29.92
C GLN A 21 20.89 -43.38 -31.10
N VAL A 22 20.94 -43.95 -32.30
CA VAL A 22 21.14 -43.19 -33.54
C VAL A 22 19.89 -42.37 -33.83
N LYS A 23 20.02 -41.04 -33.77
CA LYS A 23 18.93 -40.10 -34.09
C LYS A 23 18.96 -39.68 -35.55
N ALA A 24 20.16 -39.54 -36.13
CA ALA A 24 20.31 -39.25 -37.55
C ALA A 24 21.60 -39.86 -38.11
N THR A 25 21.63 -40.13 -39.41
CA THR A 25 22.82 -40.59 -40.12
C THR A 25 23.11 -39.67 -41.30
N ARG A 26 24.39 -39.38 -41.53
CA ARG A 26 24.93 -38.72 -42.73
C ARG A 26 26.05 -39.56 -43.32
N TYR A 27 26.47 -39.22 -44.52
CA TYR A 27 27.55 -39.90 -45.23
C TYR A 27 28.53 -38.87 -45.78
N ALA A 28 29.79 -39.25 -45.93
CA ALA A 28 30.85 -38.43 -46.53
C ALA A 28 31.77 -39.34 -47.36
N ASN A 29 32.40 -38.81 -48.41
CA ASN A 29 33.56 -39.49 -48.98
C ASN A 29 34.77 -39.28 -48.06
N THR A 30 35.70 -40.23 -48.03
CA THR A 30 36.92 -40.15 -47.21
C THR A 30 37.69 -38.83 -47.49
N GLY A 31 38.03 -38.09 -46.44
CA GLY A 31 38.69 -36.78 -46.51
C GLY A 31 37.78 -35.62 -46.95
N LYS A 32 36.47 -35.84 -47.11
CA LYS A 32 35.48 -34.82 -47.46
C LYS A 32 34.50 -34.59 -46.31
N ALA A 33 33.77 -33.48 -46.39
CA ALA A 33 32.71 -33.18 -45.44
C ALA A 33 31.45 -34.00 -45.72
N ILE A 34 30.49 -33.99 -44.78
CA ILE A 34 29.22 -34.69 -44.95
C ILE A 34 28.44 -34.16 -46.16
N PHE A 35 27.69 -35.05 -46.79
CA PHE A 35 26.74 -34.66 -47.82
C PHE A 35 25.54 -33.95 -47.20
N GLY A 36 25.23 -32.76 -47.71
CA GLY A 36 24.12 -31.94 -47.24
C GLY A 36 24.42 -31.26 -45.90
N ASP A 37 23.34 -30.83 -45.24
CA ASP A 37 23.44 -30.07 -44.00
C ASP A 37 23.54 -30.99 -42.76
N MET A 38 23.99 -30.37 -41.67
CA MET A 38 23.87 -30.96 -40.33
C MET A 38 22.41 -31.38 -40.07
N PRO A 39 22.17 -32.48 -39.33
CA PRO A 39 20.82 -32.84 -38.95
C PRO A 39 20.19 -31.71 -38.12
N THR A 40 18.95 -31.34 -38.45
CA THR A 40 18.14 -30.49 -37.59
C THR A 40 17.85 -31.25 -36.31
N VAL A 41 18.35 -30.75 -35.19
CA VAL A 41 18.07 -31.29 -33.86
C VAL A 41 17.22 -30.28 -33.11
N THR A 42 16.17 -30.77 -32.45
CA THR A 42 15.30 -29.98 -31.56
C THR A 42 15.05 -30.80 -30.30
N PRO A 43 14.68 -30.18 -29.16
CA PRO A 43 14.35 -30.92 -27.95
C PRO A 43 13.26 -31.96 -28.18
N GLN A 44 12.19 -31.58 -28.91
CA GLN A 44 11.11 -32.50 -29.31
C GLN A 44 11.63 -33.70 -30.10
N PHE A 45 12.57 -33.49 -31.03
CA PHE A 45 13.15 -34.58 -31.83
C PHE A 45 14.00 -35.53 -30.98
N LEU A 46 14.73 -35.01 -29.99
CA LEU A 46 15.61 -35.82 -29.14
C LEU A 46 14.85 -36.60 -28.07
N LEU A 47 13.85 -35.96 -27.45
CA LEU A 47 13.12 -36.47 -26.29
C LEU A 47 11.81 -37.19 -26.64
N GLY A 48 11.22 -36.92 -27.81
CA GLY A 48 9.97 -37.56 -28.21
C GLY A 48 8.84 -37.28 -27.23
N SER A 49 8.34 -38.32 -26.55
CA SER A 49 7.29 -38.22 -25.53
C SER A 49 7.73 -37.50 -24.25
N ASP A 50 9.03 -37.43 -23.99
CA ASP A 50 9.57 -36.84 -22.76
C ASP A 50 9.78 -35.32 -22.90
N TYR A 51 9.50 -34.76 -24.08
CA TYR A 51 9.56 -33.32 -24.29
C TYR A 51 8.44 -32.60 -23.56
N ASN A 52 8.81 -31.55 -22.84
CA ASN A 52 7.88 -30.62 -22.20
C ASN A 52 8.01 -29.23 -22.85
N PHE A 53 6.89 -28.72 -23.38
CA PHE A 53 6.84 -27.41 -24.03
C PHE A 53 7.24 -26.24 -23.13
N HIS A 54 7.08 -26.40 -21.80
CA HIS A 54 7.36 -25.36 -20.81
C HIS A 54 8.79 -25.36 -20.27
N HIS A 55 9.57 -26.39 -20.56
CA HIS A 55 10.94 -26.49 -20.06
C HIS A 55 11.93 -25.69 -20.90
N TYR A 56 13.02 -25.27 -20.25
CA TYR A 56 14.20 -24.74 -20.90
C TYR A 56 15.12 -25.87 -21.34
N TYR A 57 15.50 -25.85 -22.62
CA TYR A 57 16.49 -26.78 -23.15
C TYR A 57 17.73 -26.07 -23.68
N ARG A 58 18.90 -26.52 -23.22
CA ARG A 58 20.19 -26.23 -23.88
C ARG A 58 20.66 -27.50 -24.58
N TYR A 59 20.82 -27.46 -25.90
CA TYR A 59 21.10 -28.66 -26.68
C TYR A 59 22.05 -28.38 -27.83
N GLY A 60 22.71 -29.43 -28.33
CA GLY A 60 23.63 -29.32 -29.44
C GLY A 60 24.46 -30.59 -29.66
N PHE A 61 25.54 -30.43 -30.43
CA PHE A 61 26.52 -31.49 -30.69
C PHE A 61 27.63 -31.42 -29.64
N SER A 62 28.00 -32.56 -29.05
CA SER A 62 29.00 -32.66 -27.97
C SER A 62 30.44 -32.51 -28.45
N GLU A 63 30.65 -32.37 -29.76
CA GLU A 63 31.94 -32.21 -30.41
C GLU A 63 31.88 -31.01 -31.36
N TYR A 64 33.03 -30.40 -31.69
CA TYR A 64 33.17 -29.36 -32.71
C TYR A 64 32.99 -29.90 -34.14
N PHE A 65 31.99 -30.76 -34.35
CA PHE A 65 31.64 -31.31 -35.65
C PHE A 65 30.70 -30.36 -36.37
N THR A 66 31.10 -29.95 -37.57
CA THR A 66 30.36 -29.05 -38.44
C THR A 66 30.09 -29.71 -39.79
N ALA A 67 29.19 -29.13 -40.59
CA ALA A 67 28.95 -29.57 -41.96
C ALA A 67 30.21 -29.55 -42.85
N SER A 68 31.27 -28.83 -42.45
CA SER A 68 32.54 -28.73 -43.17
C SER A 68 33.66 -29.63 -42.61
N THR A 69 33.40 -30.35 -41.51
CA THR A 69 34.41 -31.20 -40.87
C THR A 69 34.77 -32.39 -41.78
N PRO A 70 36.05 -32.56 -42.17
CA PRO A 70 36.47 -33.71 -42.98
C PRO A 70 36.30 -35.03 -42.24
N VAL A 71 35.77 -36.05 -42.92
CA VAL A 71 35.51 -37.38 -42.37
C VAL A 71 36.44 -38.39 -43.02
N ASN A 72 37.29 -39.06 -42.22
CA ASN A 72 38.30 -40.01 -42.72
C ASN A 72 37.98 -41.48 -42.41
N ALA A 73 37.00 -41.72 -41.53
CA ALA A 73 36.51 -43.04 -41.15
C ALA A 73 35.07 -42.90 -40.64
N ASP A 74 34.37 -44.02 -40.52
CA ASP A 74 33.08 -44.07 -39.82
C ASP A 74 33.24 -43.47 -38.41
N ARG A 75 32.31 -42.60 -38.03
CA ARG A 75 32.35 -41.94 -36.72
C ARG A 75 30.96 -41.72 -36.16
N THR A 76 30.95 -41.52 -34.85
CA THR A 76 29.77 -41.09 -34.10
C THR A 76 29.99 -39.66 -33.62
N VAL A 77 28.95 -38.84 -33.71
CA VAL A 77 28.90 -37.48 -33.16
C VAL A 77 27.86 -37.48 -32.05
N GLY A 78 28.29 -37.26 -30.82
CA GLY A 78 27.38 -37.19 -29.68
C GLY A 78 26.49 -35.94 -29.74
N LEU A 79 25.28 -36.07 -29.21
CA LEU A 79 24.34 -34.99 -28.96
C LEU A 79 24.19 -34.83 -27.46
N PHE A 80 24.02 -33.60 -27.00
CA PHE A 80 23.68 -33.30 -25.61
C PHE A 80 22.38 -32.51 -25.54
N ILE A 81 21.69 -32.68 -24.43
CA ILE A 81 20.55 -31.87 -24.02
C ILE A 81 20.59 -31.71 -22.50
N GLU A 82 20.48 -30.48 -22.06
CA GLU A 82 20.23 -30.09 -20.68
C GLU A 82 18.79 -29.67 -20.59
N ASP A 83 18.09 -30.17 -19.57
CA ASP A 83 16.67 -29.93 -19.32
C ASP A 83 16.51 -29.24 -17.95
N ARG A 84 15.77 -28.14 -17.92
CA ARG A 84 15.40 -27.43 -16.69
C ARG A 84 13.95 -26.98 -16.78
N ASP A 85 13.26 -26.98 -15.66
CA ASP A 85 11.83 -26.60 -15.60
C ASP A 85 11.56 -25.17 -16.11
N TYR A 86 12.54 -24.27 -16.03
CA TYR A 86 12.40 -22.88 -16.44
C TYR A 86 13.76 -22.24 -16.78
N TYR A 87 13.72 -21.12 -17.49
CA TYR A 87 14.86 -20.26 -17.76
C TYR A 87 15.02 -19.16 -16.69
N GLU A 88 16.25 -18.95 -16.20
CA GLU A 88 16.54 -17.96 -15.17
C GLU A 88 17.00 -16.63 -15.77
N ILE A 89 16.35 -15.54 -15.33
CA ILE A 89 16.68 -14.18 -15.73
C ILE A 89 17.29 -13.46 -14.51
N ALA A 90 18.62 -13.32 -14.53
CA ALA A 90 19.38 -12.66 -13.47
C ALA A 90 20.15 -11.42 -13.97
N SER A 91 19.99 -11.07 -15.25
CA SER A 91 20.68 -9.95 -15.88
C SER A 91 19.95 -9.50 -17.16
N LYS A 92 20.36 -8.35 -17.68
CA LYS A 92 19.94 -7.84 -18.99
C LYS A 92 20.32 -8.79 -20.14
N ASP A 93 21.49 -9.41 -20.07
CA ASP A 93 21.92 -10.37 -21.09
C ASP A 93 21.05 -11.64 -21.05
N ASN A 94 20.66 -12.10 -19.85
CA ASN A 94 19.73 -13.21 -19.74
C ASN A 94 18.34 -12.86 -20.30
N TRP A 95 17.85 -11.63 -20.11
CA TRP A 95 16.61 -11.18 -20.76
C TRP A 95 16.72 -11.27 -22.28
N LYS A 96 17.84 -10.82 -22.85
CA LYS A 96 18.07 -10.91 -24.30
C LYS A 96 18.12 -12.36 -24.78
N GLU A 97 18.83 -13.22 -24.07
CA GLU A 97 18.89 -14.66 -24.38
C GLU A 97 17.50 -15.32 -24.26
N PHE A 98 16.68 -14.95 -23.27
CA PHE A 98 15.28 -15.38 -23.19
C PHE A 98 14.48 -14.97 -24.44
N CYS A 99 14.57 -13.70 -24.86
CA CYS A 99 13.90 -13.25 -26.08
C CYS A 99 14.41 -13.98 -27.33
N ASP A 100 15.70 -14.26 -27.40
CA ASP A 100 16.32 -15.02 -28.48
C ASP A 100 15.81 -16.47 -28.50
N LEU A 101 15.73 -17.15 -27.35
CA LEU A 101 15.17 -18.51 -27.22
C LEU A 101 13.71 -18.58 -27.71
N VAL A 102 12.88 -17.59 -27.33
CA VAL A 102 11.49 -17.50 -27.79
C VAL A 102 11.44 -17.34 -29.31
N ARG A 103 12.23 -16.42 -29.88
CA ARG A 103 12.32 -16.19 -31.33
C ARG A 103 12.81 -17.44 -32.06
N ASP A 104 13.71 -18.20 -31.47
CA ASP A 104 14.33 -19.36 -32.11
C ASP A 104 13.48 -20.64 -31.98
N GLY A 105 12.32 -20.55 -31.31
CA GLY A 105 11.26 -21.57 -31.32
C GLY A 105 11.04 -22.30 -30.00
N GLN A 106 11.77 -21.97 -28.93
CA GLN A 106 11.43 -22.38 -27.56
C GLN A 106 10.42 -21.39 -26.96
N ASN A 107 9.32 -21.11 -27.68
CA ASN A 107 8.40 -20.05 -27.33
C ASN A 107 7.41 -20.40 -26.20
N GLY A 108 7.32 -21.67 -25.80
CA GLY A 108 6.56 -22.15 -24.65
C GLY A 108 7.29 -22.09 -23.31
N ILE A 109 8.57 -21.71 -23.32
CA ILE A 109 9.46 -21.79 -22.16
C ILE A 109 8.96 -20.96 -20.97
N ASP A 110 8.93 -21.57 -19.79
CA ASP A 110 8.70 -20.84 -18.55
C ASP A 110 9.97 -20.08 -18.15
N ALA A 111 9.80 -18.88 -17.60
CA ALA A 111 10.91 -18.02 -17.20
C ALA A 111 10.69 -17.42 -15.81
N LYS A 112 11.77 -17.30 -15.03
CA LYS A 112 11.74 -16.72 -13.68
C LYS A 112 12.80 -15.65 -13.50
N MET A 113 12.42 -14.48 -13.01
CA MET A 113 13.37 -13.46 -12.59
C MET A 113 13.95 -13.79 -11.21
N LYS A 114 15.23 -13.49 -10.99
CA LYS A 114 15.93 -13.69 -9.71
C LYS A 114 16.32 -12.39 -9.02
N VAL A 115 16.31 -11.30 -9.76
CA VAL A 115 16.71 -9.96 -9.34
C VAL A 115 15.94 -8.94 -10.16
N ASP A 116 15.95 -7.69 -9.72
CA ASP A 116 15.55 -6.56 -10.57
C ASP A 116 16.51 -6.45 -11.75
N VAL A 117 15.97 -6.24 -12.96
CA VAL A 117 16.75 -6.16 -14.20
C VAL A 117 16.48 -4.83 -14.89
N ASP A 118 17.54 -4.08 -15.14
CA ASP A 118 17.50 -2.85 -15.93
C ASP A 118 17.95 -3.12 -17.37
N LEU A 119 17.03 -2.98 -18.32
CA LEU A 119 17.30 -3.13 -19.75
C LEU A 119 17.96 -1.88 -20.35
N GLY A 120 17.92 -0.75 -19.64
CA GLY A 120 18.39 0.54 -20.11
C GLY A 120 17.67 0.94 -21.40
N SER A 121 18.45 1.39 -22.40
CA SER A 121 17.94 1.82 -23.71
C SER A 121 17.77 0.72 -24.74
N ASP A 122 18.15 -0.52 -24.42
CA ASP A 122 18.16 -1.60 -25.41
C ASP A 122 16.75 -2.18 -25.56
N ILE A 123 16.15 -1.92 -26.71
CA ILE A 123 14.80 -2.41 -27.03
C ILE A 123 14.91 -3.87 -27.44
N THR A 124 14.61 -4.77 -26.51
CA THR A 124 14.54 -6.21 -26.73
C THR A 124 13.23 -6.74 -26.19
N MET A 125 12.44 -7.39 -27.04
CA MET A 125 11.06 -7.79 -26.74
C MET A 125 10.89 -9.29 -26.97
N ALA A 126 10.19 -9.96 -26.07
CA ALA A 126 9.82 -11.37 -26.23
C ALA A 126 8.63 -11.51 -27.20
N GLY A 127 8.51 -12.61 -27.93
CA GLY A 127 7.31 -12.87 -28.74
C GLY A 127 7.27 -12.18 -30.11
N VAL A 128 8.43 -11.82 -30.69
CA VAL A 128 8.51 -11.13 -31.99
C VAL A 128 8.50 -12.09 -33.19
N ASN A 129 8.32 -11.56 -34.41
CA ASN A 129 8.46 -12.30 -35.68
C ASN A 129 7.57 -13.55 -35.82
N GLY A 130 6.35 -13.51 -35.27
CA GLY A 130 5.39 -14.62 -35.33
C GLY A 130 5.76 -15.81 -34.43
N LYS A 131 6.60 -15.58 -33.43
CA LYS A 131 7.02 -16.56 -32.42
C LYS A 131 6.42 -16.18 -31.08
N ASP A 132 5.10 -16.23 -31.03
CA ASP A 132 4.30 -15.78 -29.89
C ASP A 132 4.73 -16.48 -28.60
N TYR A 133 4.94 -15.72 -27.52
CA TYR A 133 5.29 -16.29 -26.23
C TYR A 133 4.08 -17.01 -25.61
N ALA A 134 4.27 -18.27 -25.22
CA ALA A 134 3.22 -19.15 -24.72
C ALA A 134 3.54 -19.80 -23.36
N GLY A 135 4.68 -19.43 -22.75
CA GLY A 135 5.06 -19.90 -21.43
C GLY A 135 4.45 -19.09 -20.29
N THR A 136 4.86 -19.46 -19.07
CA THR A 136 4.63 -18.70 -17.84
C THR A 136 5.86 -17.87 -17.50
N PHE A 137 5.71 -16.55 -17.52
CA PHE A 137 6.72 -15.62 -17.04
C PHE A 137 6.42 -15.23 -15.59
N ASP A 138 7.30 -15.56 -14.65
CA ASP A 138 7.18 -15.22 -13.24
C ASP A 138 8.26 -14.22 -12.83
N GLY A 139 7.85 -12.97 -12.59
CA GLY A 139 8.76 -11.92 -12.12
C GLY A 139 9.22 -12.09 -10.68
N GLN A 140 8.62 -13.00 -9.89
CA GLN A 140 8.90 -13.19 -8.45
C GLN A 140 8.85 -11.90 -7.60
N GLY A 141 8.10 -10.89 -8.04
CA GLY A 141 8.00 -9.58 -7.42
C GLY A 141 9.10 -8.59 -7.82
N HIS A 142 10.04 -9.01 -8.68
CA HIS A 142 11.12 -8.19 -9.21
C HIS A 142 10.64 -7.19 -10.27
N THR A 143 11.49 -6.18 -10.48
CA THR A 143 11.24 -5.09 -11.42
C THR A 143 12.06 -5.24 -12.69
N LEU A 144 11.38 -5.19 -13.84
CA LEU A 144 11.97 -5.00 -15.15
C LEU A 144 11.93 -3.50 -15.50
N THR A 145 13.09 -2.84 -15.51
CA THR A 145 13.20 -1.42 -15.81
C THR A 145 13.58 -1.21 -17.28
N LEU A 146 12.91 -0.24 -17.92
CA LEU A 146 13.11 0.09 -19.32
C LEU A 146 13.15 1.61 -19.57
N ASN A 147 14.07 2.05 -20.42
CA ASN A 147 14.26 3.45 -20.77
C ASN A 147 14.34 3.61 -22.30
N TRP A 148 13.23 3.33 -22.96
CA TRP A 148 13.20 3.16 -24.41
C TRP A 148 12.77 4.44 -25.13
N ASP A 149 13.67 4.93 -26.00
CA ASP A 149 13.35 5.91 -27.04
C ASP A 149 13.36 5.20 -28.39
N ALA A 150 12.17 4.93 -28.93
CA ALA A 150 12.03 4.21 -30.18
C ALA A 150 12.05 5.15 -31.40
N GLY A 151 12.34 6.45 -31.23
CA GLY A 151 12.41 7.41 -32.32
C GLY A 151 11.06 7.56 -33.04
N SER A 152 10.94 6.94 -34.22
CA SER A 152 9.70 6.92 -35.03
C SER A 152 9.03 5.55 -35.09
N ASP A 153 9.61 4.54 -34.44
CA ASP A 153 9.09 3.18 -34.44
C ASP A 153 7.79 3.07 -33.63
N TYR A 154 6.97 2.11 -34.03
CA TYR A 154 5.71 1.76 -33.38
C TYR A 154 5.85 0.49 -32.54
N TRP A 155 4.79 0.19 -31.78
CA TRP A 155 4.53 -1.09 -31.10
C TRP A 155 5.68 -1.58 -30.22
N LYS A 156 5.86 -0.94 -29.06
CA LYS A 156 6.92 -1.28 -28.10
C LYS A 156 6.31 -1.64 -26.76
N SER A 157 6.77 -2.78 -26.23
CA SER A 157 6.45 -3.35 -24.93
C SER A 157 7.45 -4.47 -24.62
N PRO A 158 7.65 -4.88 -23.36
CA PRO A 158 8.54 -6.01 -23.05
C PRO A 158 8.07 -7.33 -23.69
N PHE A 159 6.76 -7.57 -23.80
CA PHE A 159 6.19 -8.75 -24.44
C PHE A 159 5.42 -8.36 -25.70
N TYR A 160 5.98 -8.62 -26.87
CA TYR A 160 5.38 -8.24 -28.14
C TYR A 160 4.12 -9.06 -28.48
N THR A 161 4.18 -10.38 -28.41
CA THR A 161 2.97 -11.20 -28.55
C THR A 161 2.96 -12.29 -27.51
N VAL A 162 1.84 -12.40 -26.79
CA VAL A 162 1.56 -13.49 -25.86
C VAL A 162 0.35 -14.25 -26.36
N LYS A 163 0.48 -15.57 -26.48
CA LYS A 163 -0.58 -16.46 -26.91
C LYS A 163 -0.65 -17.69 -26.02
N ASP A 164 -1.81 -17.94 -25.42
CA ASP A 164 -2.02 -19.10 -24.54
C ASP A 164 -1.03 -19.18 -23.34
N GLY A 165 -0.46 -18.03 -22.96
CA GLY A 165 0.57 -17.91 -21.92
C GLY A 165 0.15 -17.06 -20.72
N SER A 166 1.04 -16.93 -19.74
CA SER A 166 0.79 -16.12 -18.55
C SER A 166 1.98 -15.26 -18.12
N ILE A 167 1.68 -14.10 -17.54
CA ILE A 167 2.68 -13.22 -16.92
C ILE A 167 2.21 -12.96 -15.49
N LYS A 168 3.09 -13.21 -14.52
CA LYS A 168 2.76 -13.01 -13.11
C LYS A 168 3.88 -12.40 -12.28
N ASN A 169 3.51 -11.78 -11.17
CA ASN A 169 4.44 -11.25 -10.15
C ASN A 169 5.49 -10.30 -10.76
N LEU A 170 5.15 -9.53 -11.78
CA LEU A 170 6.11 -8.71 -12.52
C LEU A 170 5.79 -7.22 -12.36
N ARG A 171 6.80 -6.45 -11.97
CA ARG A 171 6.74 -4.98 -11.99
C ARG A 171 7.50 -4.49 -13.21
N VAL A 172 6.87 -3.69 -14.06
CA VAL A 172 7.53 -3.00 -15.16
C VAL A 172 7.60 -1.53 -14.83
N ASN A 173 8.80 -0.95 -14.90
CA ASN A 173 9.05 0.44 -14.51
C ASN A 173 9.81 1.20 -15.61
N GLY A 174 9.61 2.51 -15.69
CA GLY A 174 10.44 3.40 -16.50
C GLY A 174 9.66 4.13 -17.59
N GLN A 175 10.14 4.12 -18.82
CA GLN A 175 9.48 4.84 -19.92
C GLN A 175 9.62 4.18 -21.30
N ILE A 176 8.60 4.39 -22.12
CA ILE A 176 8.61 4.12 -23.55
C ILE A 176 8.13 5.39 -24.26
N LYS A 177 9.00 6.00 -25.08
CA LYS A 177 8.66 7.17 -25.87
C LYS A 177 9.00 6.98 -27.34
N SER A 178 8.14 7.47 -28.22
CA SER A 178 8.42 7.60 -29.65
C SER A 178 7.43 8.57 -30.34
N LYS A 179 7.63 8.83 -31.63
CA LYS A 179 6.65 9.47 -32.52
C LYS A 179 5.64 8.48 -33.11
N GLY A 180 5.94 7.18 -33.05
CA GLY A 180 5.08 6.09 -33.48
C GLY A 180 3.91 5.85 -32.51
N LYS A 181 3.01 4.95 -32.92
CA LYS A 181 1.80 4.59 -32.17
C LYS A 181 1.96 3.26 -31.45
N GLY A 182 1.03 2.97 -30.55
CA GLY A 182 0.79 1.61 -30.11
C GLY A 182 1.68 1.14 -28.97
N HIS A 183 2.20 2.00 -28.09
CA HIS A 183 3.05 1.54 -26.98
C HIS A 183 2.25 1.09 -25.77
N THR A 184 2.77 0.12 -25.04
CA THR A 184 2.12 -0.38 -23.83
C THR A 184 3.13 -0.87 -22.80
N GLY A 185 2.73 -0.80 -21.53
CA GLY A 185 3.59 -1.11 -20.41
C GLY A 185 3.93 -2.60 -20.26
N LEU A 186 3.14 -3.53 -20.84
CA LEU A 186 3.37 -4.96 -20.64
C LEU A 186 3.29 -5.80 -21.93
N ILE A 187 2.11 -5.98 -22.54
CA ILE A 187 1.90 -6.86 -23.70
C ILE A 187 1.40 -6.08 -24.91
N GLN A 188 2.09 -6.13 -26.04
CA GLN A 188 1.60 -5.49 -27.26
C GLN A 188 0.34 -6.20 -27.80
N ASN A 189 0.40 -7.51 -28.06
CA ASN A 189 -0.72 -8.29 -28.60
C ASN A 189 -1.02 -9.53 -27.76
N ALA A 190 -2.30 -9.75 -27.44
CA ALA A 190 -2.78 -10.95 -26.77
C ALA A 190 -3.67 -11.81 -27.70
N TYR A 191 -3.43 -13.12 -27.71
CA TYR A 191 -4.21 -14.11 -28.45
C TYR A 191 -4.54 -15.35 -27.61
N GLY A 192 -5.65 -16.04 -27.91
CA GLY A 192 -6.03 -17.28 -27.21
C GLY A 192 -6.45 -17.01 -25.77
N THR A 193 -5.92 -17.78 -24.80
CA THR A 193 -6.21 -17.57 -23.37
C THR A 193 -4.98 -16.99 -22.65
N VAL A 194 -5.04 -15.73 -22.23
CA VAL A 194 -3.93 -15.03 -21.57
C VAL A 194 -4.31 -14.65 -20.14
N THR A 195 -3.42 -14.91 -19.19
CA THR A 195 -3.59 -14.47 -17.80
C THR A 195 -2.47 -13.54 -17.37
N VAL A 196 -2.83 -12.42 -16.76
CA VAL A 196 -1.90 -11.47 -16.14
C VAL A 196 -2.27 -11.35 -14.66
N SER A 197 -1.35 -11.69 -13.76
CA SER A 197 -1.66 -11.67 -12.31
C SER A 197 -0.57 -11.04 -11.47
N ASP A 198 -0.92 -10.24 -10.48
CA ASP A 198 0.06 -9.62 -9.58
C ASP A 198 1.12 -8.80 -10.36
N CYS A 199 0.67 -8.08 -11.39
CA CYS A 199 1.54 -7.29 -12.25
C CYS A 199 1.35 -5.79 -12.06
N VAL A 200 2.44 -5.05 -12.13
CA VAL A 200 2.45 -3.58 -12.07
C VAL A 200 3.01 -3.01 -13.37
N SER A 201 2.31 -2.03 -13.94
CA SER A 201 2.82 -1.14 -14.98
C SER A 201 3.02 0.26 -14.40
N ASP A 202 4.27 0.59 -14.10
CA ASP A 202 4.77 1.93 -13.74
C ASP A 202 5.61 2.50 -14.89
N VAL A 203 5.04 2.45 -16.10
CA VAL A 203 5.71 2.87 -17.32
C VAL A 203 5.10 4.17 -17.81
N ASN A 204 5.92 5.20 -17.97
CA ASN A 204 5.52 6.44 -18.63
C ASN A 204 5.54 6.24 -20.15
N LEU A 205 4.37 6.26 -20.77
CA LEU A 205 4.14 6.02 -22.18
C LEU A 205 3.92 7.35 -22.91
N LYS A 206 4.69 7.56 -23.98
CA LYS A 206 4.52 8.71 -24.87
C LYS A 206 4.59 8.28 -26.33
N GLY A 207 3.50 8.48 -27.06
CA GLY A 207 3.41 8.10 -28.48
C GLY A 207 2.32 8.86 -29.21
N SER A 208 2.16 8.64 -30.51
CA SER A 208 1.19 9.41 -31.31
C SER A 208 -0.27 8.99 -31.09
N SER A 209 -0.56 7.72 -30.81
CA SER A 209 -1.90 7.18 -30.49
C SER A 209 -1.82 5.75 -29.96
N SER A 210 -2.96 5.16 -29.60
CA SER A 210 -3.13 3.72 -29.29
C SER A 210 -2.27 3.26 -28.10
N LEU A 211 -2.30 4.01 -27.01
CA LEU A 211 -1.47 3.75 -25.83
C LEU A 211 -2.28 3.02 -24.76
N ALA A 212 -1.64 2.04 -24.10
CA ALA A 212 -2.30 1.26 -23.07
C ALA A 212 -1.41 0.96 -21.86
N GLY A 213 -1.96 1.01 -20.65
CA GLY A 213 -1.21 0.67 -19.44
C GLY A 213 -0.69 -0.77 -19.39
N MET A 214 -1.50 -1.75 -19.85
CA MET A 214 -1.16 -3.17 -19.78
C MET A 214 -1.11 -3.85 -21.14
N ILE A 215 -2.17 -3.76 -21.95
CA ILE A 215 -2.25 -4.44 -23.25
C ILE A 215 -2.73 -3.50 -24.34
N GLN A 216 -2.01 -3.44 -25.48
CA GLN A 216 -2.48 -2.58 -26.57
C GLN A 216 -3.60 -3.23 -27.39
N TRP A 217 -3.45 -4.48 -27.80
CA TRP A 217 -4.44 -5.17 -28.65
C TRP A 217 -4.82 -6.55 -28.12
N VAL A 218 -6.12 -6.79 -27.97
CA VAL A 218 -6.69 -8.11 -27.68
C VAL A 218 -7.42 -8.64 -28.91
N GLY A 219 -6.92 -9.75 -29.47
CA GLY A 219 -7.44 -10.35 -30.70
C GLY A 219 -8.86 -10.90 -30.59
N SER A 220 -9.47 -11.19 -31.74
CA SER A 220 -10.76 -11.91 -31.79
C SER A 220 -10.65 -13.28 -31.11
N ASP A 221 -11.77 -13.76 -30.55
CA ASP A 221 -11.85 -15.04 -29.82
C ASP A 221 -10.84 -15.21 -28.67
N THR A 222 -10.24 -14.10 -28.22
CA THR A 222 -9.25 -14.07 -27.14
C THR A 222 -9.92 -13.80 -25.80
N LYS A 223 -9.44 -14.46 -24.76
CA LYS A 223 -9.86 -14.27 -23.37
C LYS A 223 -8.66 -13.83 -22.55
N VAL A 224 -8.72 -12.60 -22.05
CA VAL A 224 -7.71 -12.07 -21.14
C VAL A 224 -8.29 -11.95 -19.74
N THR A 225 -7.58 -12.48 -18.75
CA THR A 225 -7.92 -12.31 -17.34
C THR A 225 -6.82 -11.54 -16.63
N PHE A 226 -7.17 -10.44 -15.99
CA PHE A 226 -6.29 -9.70 -15.08
C PHE A 226 -6.72 -9.96 -13.64
N ASN A 227 -5.77 -10.35 -12.79
CA ASN A 227 -5.99 -10.48 -11.36
C ASN A 227 -4.97 -9.60 -10.63
N ASP A 228 -5.40 -8.77 -9.70
CA ASP A 228 -4.47 -8.04 -8.82
C ASP A 228 -3.43 -7.22 -9.59
N CYS A 229 -3.88 -6.45 -10.57
CA CYS A 229 -3.00 -5.69 -11.45
C CYS A 229 -3.11 -4.18 -11.19
N LEU A 230 -1.98 -3.48 -11.28
CA LEU A 230 -1.86 -2.05 -10.99
C LEU A 230 -1.25 -1.30 -12.18
N VAL A 231 -1.92 -0.26 -12.66
CA VAL A 231 -1.33 0.71 -13.60
C VAL A 231 -1.15 2.04 -12.88
N LYS A 232 0.08 2.55 -12.81
CA LYS A 232 0.40 3.84 -12.17
C LYS A 232 1.28 4.78 -12.99
N GLY A 233 1.89 4.31 -14.09
CA GLY A 233 2.63 5.16 -15.03
C GLY A 233 1.73 6.11 -15.83
N SER A 234 2.32 7.14 -16.46
CA SER A 234 1.58 8.08 -17.30
C SER A 234 1.31 7.56 -18.72
N ILE A 235 0.20 7.97 -19.33
CA ILE A 235 -0.21 7.58 -20.69
C ILE A 235 -0.55 8.83 -21.49
N ASP A 236 0.41 9.36 -22.26
CA ASP A 236 0.27 10.65 -22.93
C ASP A 236 0.45 10.56 -24.44
N ALA A 237 -0.63 10.87 -25.17
CA ALA A 237 -0.58 11.05 -26.61
C ALA A 237 0.12 12.37 -26.97
N THR A 238 0.97 12.35 -28.00
CA THR A 238 1.68 13.56 -28.48
C THR A 238 0.88 14.37 -29.50
N ALA A 239 -0.22 13.81 -30.04
CA ALA A 239 -1.10 14.44 -31.01
C ALA A 239 -2.55 14.43 -30.52
N ASP A 240 -3.34 15.45 -30.86
CA ASP A 240 -4.73 15.57 -30.42
C ASP A 240 -5.62 14.42 -30.91
N SER A 241 -5.39 13.91 -32.12
CA SER A 241 -6.09 12.73 -32.63
C SER A 241 -5.77 11.48 -31.81
N GLY A 242 -4.57 11.38 -31.25
CA GLY A 242 -4.14 10.25 -30.42
C GLY A 242 -4.76 10.22 -29.03
N LYS A 243 -5.29 11.36 -28.57
CA LYS A 243 -6.05 11.44 -27.31
C LYS A 243 -7.40 10.72 -27.39
N LYS A 244 -7.79 10.27 -28.60
CA LYS A 244 -9.01 9.52 -28.88
C LYS A 244 -8.66 8.07 -29.18
N GLY A 245 -8.73 7.19 -28.17
CA GLY A 245 -8.31 5.79 -28.29
C GLY A 245 -7.02 5.52 -27.51
N MET A 246 -7.18 5.55 -26.19
CA MET A 246 -6.21 5.07 -25.22
C MET A 246 -6.93 4.22 -24.18
N GLY A 247 -6.22 3.26 -23.59
CA GLY A 247 -6.73 2.38 -22.56
C GLY A 247 -5.95 2.54 -21.27
N GLY A 248 -6.64 2.75 -20.15
CA GLY A 248 -5.97 2.73 -18.85
C GLY A 248 -5.37 1.35 -18.56
N PHE A 249 -6.04 0.26 -18.95
CA PHE A 249 -5.48 -1.10 -18.99
C PHE A 249 -5.32 -1.61 -20.42
N VAL A 250 -6.41 -1.62 -21.21
CA VAL A 250 -6.44 -2.15 -22.58
C VAL A 250 -7.02 -1.11 -23.55
N ASP A 251 -6.32 -0.87 -24.65
CA ASP A 251 -6.73 0.09 -25.69
C ASP A 251 -7.73 -0.53 -26.67
N ASP A 252 -7.30 -1.49 -27.50
CA ASP A 252 -8.16 -2.16 -28.48
C ASP A 252 -8.54 -3.57 -28.05
N GLN A 253 -9.84 -3.86 -28.02
CA GLN A 253 -10.40 -5.11 -27.53
C GLN A 253 -11.44 -5.69 -28.50
N ASN A 254 -11.02 -6.69 -29.29
CA ASN A 254 -11.92 -7.51 -30.10
C ASN A 254 -12.35 -8.81 -29.39
N GLY A 255 -11.55 -9.25 -28.42
CA GLY A 255 -11.88 -10.36 -27.52
C GLY A 255 -12.60 -9.91 -26.25
N THR A 256 -12.40 -10.66 -25.18
CA THR A 256 -12.99 -10.41 -23.86
C THR A 256 -11.92 -10.19 -22.81
N CYS A 257 -12.13 -9.19 -21.95
CA CYS A 257 -11.30 -8.93 -20.78
C CYS A 257 -12.13 -9.08 -19.51
N THR A 258 -11.60 -9.82 -18.55
CA THR A 258 -12.10 -9.87 -17.16
C THR A 258 -11.04 -9.32 -16.24
N LEU A 259 -11.38 -8.34 -15.41
CA LEU A 259 -10.47 -7.72 -14.46
C LEU A 259 -11.00 -7.94 -13.04
N ASN A 260 -10.16 -8.51 -12.19
CA ASN A 260 -10.48 -8.77 -10.79
C ASN A 260 -9.49 -8.03 -9.90
N ASN A 261 -9.99 -7.27 -8.93
CA ASN A 261 -9.17 -6.59 -7.92
C ASN A 261 -8.07 -5.71 -8.54
N CYS A 262 -8.39 -4.94 -9.58
CA CYS A 262 -7.42 -4.12 -10.31
C CYS A 262 -7.54 -2.64 -9.96
N LEU A 263 -6.41 -1.93 -10.03
CA LEU A 263 -6.33 -0.51 -9.68
C LEU A 263 -5.70 0.31 -10.81
N TYR A 264 -6.39 1.38 -11.24
CA TYR A 264 -5.86 2.36 -12.19
C TYR A 264 -5.55 3.70 -11.50
N LEU A 265 -4.28 4.08 -11.47
CA LEU A 265 -3.78 5.34 -10.90
C LEU A 265 -3.13 6.25 -11.94
N GLY A 266 -2.86 5.74 -13.15
CA GLY A 266 -2.10 6.45 -14.19
C GLY A 266 -2.68 7.83 -14.52
N THR A 267 -1.79 8.80 -14.74
CA THR A 267 -2.17 10.10 -15.32
C THR A 267 -2.21 10.00 -16.84
N ASN A 268 -3.04 10.77 -17.51
CA ASN A 268 -3.15 10.72 -18.97
C ASN A 268 -3.75 12.00 -19.52
N ASN A 269 -3.66 12.17 -20.84
CA ASN A 269 -4.27 13.28 -21.57
C ASN A 269 -5.41 12.85 -22.50
N ALA A 270 -6.08 11.73 -22.18
CA ALA A 270 -7.16 11.18 -22.99
C ALA A 270 -8.38 12.11 -23.02
N THR A 271 -8.96 12.25 -24.21
CA THR A 271 -10.29 12.86 -24.40
C THR A 271 -11.36 11.82 -24.68
N GLU A 272 -10.98 10.66 -25.23
CA GLU A 272 -11.85 9.49 -25.43
C GLU A 272 -11.03 8.22 -25.15
N GLY A 273 -11.69 7.12 -24.76
CA GLY A 273 -11.02 5.89 -24.35
C GLY A 273 -11.77 5.16 -23.24
N TYR A 274 -11.08 4.28 -22.54
CA TYR A 274 -11.63 3.46 -21.45
C TYR A 274 -10.66 3.37 -20.27
N THR A 275 -11.15 3.67 -19.07
CA THR A 275 -10.32 3.66 -17.84
C THR A 275 -9.74 2.28 -17.56
N PHE A 276 -10.47 1.21 -17.91
CA PHE A 276 -9.93 -0.13 -17.91
C PHE A 276 -9.84 -0.67 -19.33
N ALA A 277 -10.97 -1.02 -19.94
CA ALA A 277 -11.01 -1.66 -21.25
C ALA A 277 -12.43 -1.63 -21.84
N LYS A 278 -12.55 -1.59 -23.17
CA LYS A 278 -13.85 -1.56 -23.87
C LYS A 278 -14.66 -2.83 -23.59
N ASN A 279 -15.89 -2.70 -23.09
CA ASN A 279 -16.80 -3.84 -22.82
C ASN A 279 -16.19 -4.94 -21.91
N ALA A 280 -15.29 -4.57 -20.98
CA ALA A 280 -14.71 -5.52 -20.05
C ALA A 280 -15.66 -5.85 -18.87
N THR A 281 -15.48 -7.04 -18.30
CA THR A 281 -16.11 -7.44 -17.04
C THR A 281 -15.21 -6.99 -15.89
N LEU A 282 -15.72 -6.11 -15.02
CA LEU A 282 -14.96 -5.53 -13.91
C LEU A 282 -15.50 -6.04 -12.57
N ASN A 283 -14.65 -6.71 -11.81
CA ASN A 283 -14.95 -7.20 -10.47
C ASN A 283 -13.99 -6.53 -9.48
N ASN A 284 -14.55 -5.73 -8.57
CA ASN A 284 -13.76 -5.07 -7.52
C ASN A 284 -12.60 -4.20 -8.06
N CYS A 285 -12.86 -3.43 -9.11
CA CYS A 285 -11.87 -2.56 -9.75
C CYS A 285 -12.05 -1.10 -9.32
N TYR A 286 -10.93 -0.41 -9.07
CA TYR A 286 -10.91 0.98 -8.59
C TYR A 286 -10.06 1.90 -9.47
N TYR A 287 -10.40 3.18 -9.53
CA TYR A 287 -9.60 4.15 -10.28
C TYR A 287 -9.52 5.51 -9.59
N LEU A 288 -8.37 6.20 -9.71
CA LEU A 288 -8.23 7.59 -9.30
C LEU A 288 -8.55 8.55 -10.46
N ASN A 289 -7.89 8.34 -11.59
CA ASN A 289 -8.03 9.15 -12.78
C ASN A 289 -8.88 8.41 -13.82
N THR A 290 -9.69 9.12 -14.57
CA THR A 290 -10.35 8.54 -15.75
C THR A 290 -9.37 8.50 -16.92
N CYS A 291 -9.43 7.47 -17.76
CA CYS A 291 -8.84 7.46 -19.10
C CYS A 291 -9.98 7.42 -20.11
N GLY A 292 -10.47 8.58 -20.55
CA GLY A 292 -11.70 8.68 -21.33
C GLY A 292 -12.93 8.27 -20.52
N THR A 293 -13.58 7.17 -20.86
CA THR A 293 -14.80 6.69 -20.20
C THR A 293 -14.49 6.12 -18.82
N ALA A 294 -15.19 6.63 -17.79
CA ALA A 294 -15.11 6.11 -16.43
C ALA A 294 -15.63 4.67 -16.35
N GLN A 295 -14.88 3.79 -15.69
CA GLN A 295 -15.24 2.38 -15.50
C GLN A 295 -14.69 1.89 -14.16
N GLY A 296 -15.46 1.11 -13.41
CA GLY A 296 -15.10 0.67 -12.05
C GLY A 296 -15.56 1.65 -10.97
N THR A 297 -15.00 1.54 -9.77
CA THR A 297 -15.35 2.39 -8.61
C THR A 297 -14.33 3.52 -8.44
N PRO A 298 -14.75 4.80 -8.42
CA PRO A 298 -13.82 5.90 -8.18
C PRO A 298 -13.25 5.84 -6.76
N ALA A 299 -11.96 6.12 -6.63
CA ALA A 299 -11.24 6.25 -5.37
C ALA A 299 -10.71 7.68 -5.23
N THR A 300 -10.80 8.22 -4.01
CA THR A 300 -10.22 9.52 -3.68
C THR A 300 -8.77 9.38 -3.19
N GLU A 301 -7.99 10.45 -3.29
CA GLU A 301 -6.62 10.48 -2.75
C GLU A 301 -6.59 10.14 -1.25
N LYS A 302 -7.61 10.57 -0.48
CA LYS A 302 -7.72 10.25 0.95
C LYS A 302 -7.94 8.76 1.19
N GLN A 303 -8.81 8.11 0.42
CA GLN A 303 -9.03 6.66 0.50
C GLN A 303 -7.81 5.86 0.06
N LEU A 304 -7.11 6.34 -0.99
CA LEU A 304 -5.90 5.69 -1.49
C LEU A 304 -4.75 5.78 -0.51
N LYS A 305 -4.71 6.79 0.36
CA LYS A 305 -3.66 6.95 1.37
C LYS A 305 -3.92 6.24 2.69
N SER A 306 -5.13 5.76 2.92
CA SER A 306 -5.56 5.32 4.26
C SER A 306 -5.47 3.81 4.52
N GLY A 307 -5.15 2.97 3.53
CA GLY A 307 -5.39 1.53 3.63
C GLY A 307 -6.76 1.11 3.09
N TYR A 308 -7.75 2.01 3.01
CA TYR A 308 -9.12 1.63 2.64
C TYR A 308 -9.22 0.86 1.32
N VAL A 309 -8.60 1.39 0.25
CA VAL A 309 -8.64 0.75 -1.08
C VAL A 309 -7.82 -0.54 -1.09
N THR A 310 -6.68 -0.57 -0.40
CA THR A 310 -5.84 -1.76 -0.21
C THR A 310 -6.64 -2.91 0.44
N ASN A 311 -7.41 -2.62 1.47
CA ASN A 311 -8.30 -3.59 2.10
C ASN A 311 -9.39 -4.09 1.13
N LYS A 312 -10.02 -3.17 0.39
CA LYS A 312 -11.02 -3.55 -0.61
C LYS A 312 -10.45 -4.45 -1.70
N LEU A 313 -9.26 -4.16 -2.21
CA LEU A 313 -8.59 -4.95 -3.25
C LEU A 313 -8.18 -6.34 -2.74
N GLN A 314 -7.78 -6.48 -1.47
CA GLN A 314 -7.53 -7.79 -0.86
C GLN A 314 -8.80 -8.66 -0.82
N ALA A 315 -9.99 -8.05 -0.71
CA ALA A 315 -11.30 -8.71 -0.87
C ALA A 315 -11.50 -9.92 0.08
N ASP A 316 -11.12 -9.77 1.34
CA ASP A 316 -11.20 -10.79 2.41
C ASP A 316 -10.43 -12.10 2.10
N ARG A 317 -9.62 -12.12 1.03
CA ARG A 317 -8.79 -13.26 0.67
C ARG A 317 -7.67 -13.44 1.70
N THR A 318 -7.45 -14.69 2.08
CA THR A 318 -6.52 -15.09 3.14
C THR A 318 -5.50 -16.13 2.69
N ASP A 319 -5.61 -16.61 1.44
CA ASP A 319 -4.67 -17.55 0.83
C ASP A 319 -3.27 -16.95 0.66
N GLN A 320 -3.18 -15.66 0.32
CA GLN A 320 -1.95 -14.89 0.33
C GLN A 320 -2.22 -13.38 0.41
N CYS A 321 -1.20 -12.61 0.79
CA CYS A 321 -1.24 -11.15 0.69
C CYS A 321 -0.97 -10.72 -0.75
N HIS A 322 -1.95 -10.10 -1.40
CA HIS A 322 -1.80 -9.55 -2.76
C HIS A 322 -1.51 -8.05 -2.73
N TRP A 323 -2.18 -7.33 -1.82
CA TRP A 323 -2.11 -5.88 -1.72
C TRP A 323 -1.55 -5.45 -0.38
N ALA A 324 -0.73 -4.41 -0.39
CA ALA A 324 -0.15 -3.83 0.81
C ALA A 324 0.13 -2.35 0.60
N GLN A 325 0.43 -1.63 1.68
CA GLN A 325 0.53 -0.18 1.60
C GLN A 325 1.34 0.41 2.75
N THR A 326 2.22 1.36 2.44
CA THR A 326 2.69 2.32 3.44
C THR A 326 1.59 3.36 3.67
N LEU A 327 1.05 3.48 4.89
CA LEU A 327 0.01 4.48 5.18
C LEU A 327 0.51 5.90 4.88
N GLY A 328 -0.32 6.70 4.22
CA GLY A 328 0.03 8.01 3.66
C GLY A 328 0.53 7.98 2.21
N GLU A 329 0.91 6.82 1.69
CA GLU A 329 1.26 6.57 0.28
C GLU A 329 0.14 5.83 -0.45
N ARG A 330 0.24 5.61 -1.77
CA ARG A 330 -0.79 4.88 -2.53
C ARG A 330 -0.62 3.36 -2.42
N PRO A 331 -1.66 2.55 -2.69
CA PRO A 331 -1.56 1.09 -2.65
C PRO A 331 -0.54 0.57 -3.65
N ASP A 332 0.11 -0.54 -3.29
CA ASP A 332 0.95 -1.31 -4.21
C ASP A 332 0.70 -2.81 -3.99
N LEU A 333 1.20 -3.63 -4.91
CA LEU A 333 1.21 -5.07 -4.69
C LEU A 333 2.17 -5.41 -3.55
N TYR A 334 1.86 -6.50 -2.85
CA TYR A 334 2.64 -6.96 -1.72
C TYR A 334 4.09 -7.24 -2.11
N ASN A 335 5.02 -6.83 -1.25
CA ASN A 335 6.42 -7.22 -1.35
C ASN A 335 6.93 -7.53 0.06
N PRO A 336 7.30 -8.79 0.35
CA PRO A 336 7.73 -9.20 1.69
C PRO A 336 8.98 -8.47 2.19
N ALA A 337 9.83 -7.96 1.29
CA ALA A 337 10.99 -7.15 1.66
C ALA A 337 10.62 -5.83 2.35
N ASN A 338 9.36 -5.38 2.22
CA ASN A 338 8.86 -4.16 2.84
C ASN A 338 8.25 -4.37 4.23
N ASN A 339 8.12 -5.61 4.74
CA ASN A 339 7.47 -5.87 6.04
C ASN A 339 8.09 -5.09 7.21
N GLY A 340 9.39 -4.75 7.14
CA GLY A 340 10.09 -3.95 8.15
C GLY A 340 10.00 -2.43 7.93
N LYS A 341 9.33 -1.95 6.88
CA LYS A 341 9.14 -0.51 6.66
C LYS A 341 8.09 0.04 7.63
N MET A 342 8.37 1.21 8.19
CA MET A 342 7.42 1.94 9.05
C MET A 342 6.09 2.16 8.32
N ASN A 343 4.99 1.96 9.04
CA ASN A 343 3.62 2.15 8.58
C ASN A 343 3.21 1.28 7.39
N TYR A 344 3.99 0.24 7.07
CA TYR A 344 3.64 -0.72 6.04
C TYR A 344 2.62 -1.72 6.57
N VAL A 345 1.40 -1.64 6.04
CA VAL A 345 0.31 -2.57 6.35
C VAL A 345 0.25 -3.68 5.30
N TYR A 346 0.15 -4.91 5.77
CA TYR A 346 0.04 -6.11 4.92
C TYR A 346 -0.86 -7.15 5.61
N HIS A 347 -1.38 -8.10 4.87
CA HIS A 347 -2.19 -9.19 5.42
C HIS A 347 -1.31 -10.40 5.75
N ASP A 348 -1.33 -10.90 6.98
CA ASP A 348 -0.48 -12.03 7.41
C ASP A 348 -1.10 -13.42 7.15
N GLY A 349 -2.25 -13.45 6.46
CA GLY A 349 -3.07 -14.65 6.24
C GLY A 349 -4.21 -14.80 7.24
N THR A 350 -4.18 -14.06 8.36
CA THR A 350 -5.25 -14.05 9.37
C THR A 350 -5.85 -12.67 9.57
N LYS A 351 -5.03 -11.62 9.52
CA LYS A 351 -5.42 -10.23 9.75
C LYS A 351 -4.45 -9.28 9.06
N TRP A 352 -4.83 -8.00 9.03
CA TRP A 352 -3.88 -6.94 8.71
C TRP A 352 -2.90 -6.71 9.87
N ALA A 353 -1.64 -6.54 9.50
CA ALA A 353 -0.51 -6.36 10.39
C ALA A 353 0.34 -5.18 9.95
N CYS A 354 1.04 -4.57 10.90
CA CYS A 354 2.09 -3.57 10.68
C CYS A 354 3.24 -3.86 11.64
N GLY A 355 4.48 -3.77 11.18
CA GLY A 355 5.65 -3.88 12.05
C GLY A 355 5.70 -2.71 13.03
N GLU A 356 6.21 -1.58 12.54
CA GLU A 356 6.29 -0.33 13.30
C GLU A 356 5.23 0.66 12.81
N PHE A 357 4.27 1.02 13.67
CA PHE A 357 3.31 2.09 13.42
C PHE A 357 3.79 3.39 14.08
N TYR A 358 4.32 4.30 13.27
CA TYR A 358 4.96 5.53 13.70
C TYR A 358 4.21 6.78 13.24
N PHE A 359 3.91 7.68 14.17
CA PHE A 359 3.33 8.99 13.87
C PHE A 359 3.62 10.03 14.95
N LYS A 360 3.31 11.31 14.65
CA LYS A 360 3.48 12.47 15.53
C LYS A 360 2.40 13.53 15.23
N ASP A 361 2.23 14.50 16.12
CA ASP A 361 1.12 15.46 16.08
C ASP A 361 1.03 16.30 14.79
N ASP A 362 2.18 16.69 14.24
CA ASP A 362 2.29 17.49 13.00
C ASP A 362 2.31 16.62 11.74
N LYS A 363 2.25 15.29 11.88
CA LYS A 363 2.21 14.33 10.77
C LYS A 363 1.22 13.19 11.09
N PRO A 364 -0.08 13.49 11.18
CA PRO A 364 -1.09 12.46 11.36
C PRO A 364 -1.13 11.51 10.16
N LEU A 365 -1.54 10.27 10.41
CA LEU A 365 -1.69 9.25 9.37
C LEU A 365 -3.18 8.97 9.11
N PRO A 366 -3.60 8.89 7.84
CA PRO A 366 -4.93 8.42 7.49
C PRO A 366 -5.01 6.90 7.71
N ILE A 367 -6.07 6.44 8.36
CA ILE A 367 -6.25 5.02 8.72
C ILE A 367 -7.67 4.60 8.33
N GLY A 368 -7.76 3.63 7.42
CA GLY A 368 -9.00 3.18 6.78
C GLY A 368 -9.17 1.67 6.81
N LEU A 369 -8.35 0.96 7.60
CA LEU A 369 -8.50 -0.46 7.91
C LEU A 369 -8.01 -0.73 9.34
N ASP A 370 -8.57 -1.76 9.96
CA ASP A 370 -8.12 -2.27 11.26
C ASP A 370 -6.86 -3.12 11.08
N PHE A 371 -5.85 -2.94 11.93
CA PHE A 371 -4.65 -3.78 11.92
C PHE A 371 -4.02 -3.93 13.32
N THR A 372 -3.22 -4.97 13.50
CA THR A 372 -2.35 -5.10 14.69
C THR A 372 -0.97 -4.51 14.38
N ALA A 373 -0.56 -3.50 15.14
CA ALA A 373 0.82 -3.01 15.11
C ALA A 373 1.68 -3.81 16.09
N ALA A 374 2.80 -4.37 15.64
CA ALA A 374 3.75 -5.06 16.51
C ALA A 374 4.36 -4.07 17.51
N GLU A 375 4.70 -2.86 17.04
CA GLU A 375 5.10 -1.73 17.86
C GLU A 375 4.40 -0.46 17.40
N VAL A 376 3.88 0.32 18.35
CA VAL A 376 3.36 1.68 18.14
C VAL A 376 4.35 2.66 18.73
N ILE A 377 4.78 3.63 17.91
CA ILE A 377 5.71 4.68 18.28
C ILE A 377 5.02 6.02 18.04
N TYR A 378 4.47 6.60 19.11
CA TYR A 378 3.87 7.93 19.05
C TYR A 378 4.81 8.96 19.66
N GLN A 379 5.43 9.79 18.81
CA GLN A 379 6.33 10.83 19.29
C GLN A 379 5.53 12.07 19.68
N ARG A 380 5.28 12.21 20.99
CA ARG A 380 4.65 13.39 21.58
C ARG A 380 5.39 13.83 22.84
N HIS A 381 5.63 15.13 22.95
CA HIS A 381 6.16 15.74 24.15
C HIS A 381 5.02 16.31 24.97
N PHE A 382 4.96 15.95 26.25
CA PHE A 382 4.06 16.57 27.21
C PHE A 382 4.83 17.62 28.00
N SER A 383 4.27 18.83 28.12
CA SER A 383 4.73 19.79 29.11
C SER A 383 3.92 19.56 30.39
N PHE A 384 4.56 19.05 31.45
CA PHE A 384 3.88 18.67 32.70
C PHE A 384 3.74 19.80 33.70
N ALA A 385 3.82 21.07 33.30
CA ALA A 385 3.40 22.17 34.15
C ALA A 385 1.87 22.07 34.35
N GLY A 386 1.43 21.26 35.33
CA GLY A 386 0.02 20.90 35.56
C GLY A 386 -0.28 19.39 35.55
N MET A 387 0.69 18.52 35.29
CA MET A 387 0.58 17.05 35.33
C MET A 387 -0.58 16.43 34.51
N SER A 388 -1.03 17.05 33.42
CA SER A 388 -2.17 16.55 32.63
C SER A 388 -2.07 16.77 31.11
N GLY A 389 -2.92 16.07 30.36
CA GLY A 389 -2.94 16.06 28.88
C GLY A 389 -4.29 15.62 28.33
N THR A 390 -4.48 15.74 27.01
CA THR A 390 -5.63 15.16 26.29
C THR A 390 -5.17 14.23 25.17
N ILE A 391 -5.90 13.15 24.95
CA ILE A 391 -5.61 12.16 23.92
C ILE A 391 -6.87 11.70 23.19
N CYS A 392 -6.76 11.45 21.90
CA CYS A 392 -7.74 10.77 21.07
C CYS A 392 -7.00 9.92 20.03
N LEU A 393 -6.61 8.71 20.41
CA LEU A 393 -5.61 7.92 19.68
C LEU A 393 -6.26 6.92 18.73
N PRO A 394 -5.61 6.55 17.61
CA PRO A 394 -6.19 5.62 16.64
C PRO A 394 -6.12 4.14 17.07
N TYR A 395 -5.73 3.85 18.30
CA TYR A 395 -5.55 2.49 18.81
C TYR A 395 -6.09 2.32 20.21
N GLU A 396 -6.35 1.07 20.57
CA GLU A 396 -6.68 0.67 21.92
C GLU A 396 -5.47 0.83 22.84
N LEU A 397 -5.55 1.70 23.86
CA LEU A 397 -4.43 2.02 24.75
C LEU A 397 -4.66 1.49 26.17
N PRO A 398 -3.87 0.50 26.64
CA PRO A 398 -3.87 0.11 28.04
C PRO A 398 -3.47 1.26 28.95
N VAL A 399 -4.25 1.51 30.01
CA VAL A 399 -3.94 2.54 31.00
C VAL A 399 -2.78 2.04 31.88
N GLN A 400 -1.56 2.51 31.59
CA GLN A 400 -0.35 2.15 32.30
C GLN A 400 0.49 3.40 32.62
N ARG A 401 0.81 3.61 33.91
CA ARG A 401 1.64 4.74 34.39
C ARG A 401 1.02 6.14 34.21
N PHE A 402 -0.29 6.22 33.93
CA PHE A 402 -1.11 7.43 33.98
C PHE A 402 -2.54 7.08 34.42
N ARG A 403 -3.35 8.10 34.73
CA ARG A 403 -4.80 7.94 34.95
C ARG A 403 -5.55 8.58 33.80
N ALA A 404 -6.68 8.00 33.41
CA ALA A 404 -7.49 8.46 32.30
C ALA A 404 -8.92 8.75 32.76
N TYR A 405 -9.54 9.75 32.17
CA TYR A 405 -10.89 10.18 32.51
C TYR A 405 -11.69 10.51 31.26
N THR A 406 -12.98 10.22 31.32
CA THR A 406 -13.97 10.62 30.32
C THR A 406 -14.90 11.69 30.88
N LEU A 407 -15.41 12.56 30.01
CA LEU A 407 -16.34 13.61 30.41
C LEU A 407 -17.65 12.96 30.90
N SER A 408 -18.01 13.20 32.16
CA SER A 408 -19.22 12.67 32.79
C SER A 408 -20.33 13.71 32.94
N GLY A 409 -19.98 15.00 32.94
CA GLY A 409 -20.96 16.08 33.09
C GLY A 409 -20.35 17.47 32.88
N GLY A 410 -21.20 18.50 32.93
CA GLY A 410 -20.75 19.88 32.90
C GLY A 410 -21.80 20.84 33.46
N GLN A 411 -21.37 21.91 34.12
CA GLN A 411 -22.24 22.95 34.66
C GLN A 411 -21.53 24.30 34.62
N GLY A 412 -21.99 25.23 33.77
CA GLY A 412 -21.32 26.51 33.62
C GLY A 412 -19.91 26.32 33.08
N ASN A 413 -18.91 26.83 33.79
CA ASN A 413 -17.49 26.64 33.45
C ASN A 413 -16.85 25.42 34.13
N LYS A 414 -17.64 24.59 34.82
CA LYS A 414 -17.16 23.37 35.50
C LYS A 414 -17.39 22.15 34.61
N LEU A 415 -16.37 21.31 34.48
CA LEU A 415 -16.42 20.02 33.80
C LEU A 415 -16.23 18.89 34.83
N TYR A 416 -17.06 17.86 34.74
CA TYR A 416 -16.97 16.68 35.60
C TYR A 416 -16.42 15.51 34.78
N PHE A 417 -15.48 14.79 35.36
CA PHE A 417 -14.75 13.71 34.73
C PHE A 417 -14.77 12.47 35.61
N LYS A 418 -15.11 11.34 34.98
CA LYS A 418 -15.11 10.02 35.62
C LYS A 418 -13.89 9.23 35.17
N GLU A 419 -13.21 8.60 36.13
CA GLU A 419 -12.06 7.76 35.86
C GLU A 419 -12.43 6.54 35.01
N VAL A 420 -11.57 6.21 34.06
CA VAL A 420 -11.64 5.04 33.18
C VAL A 420 -10.42 4.17 33.46
N THR A 421 -10.64 2.87 33.65
CA THR A 421 -9.59 1.87 33.92
C THR A 421 -9.58 0.79 32.84
N GLY A 422 -8.50 0.01 32.77
CA GLY A 422 -8.35 -1.03 31.76
C GLY A 422 -7.77 -0.49 30.46
N THR A 423 -8.51 -0.63 29.36
CA THR A 423 -8.06 -0.24 28.02
C THR A 423 -8.94 0.87 27.46
N LEU A 424 -8.31 1.94 26.98
CA LEU A 424 -8.98 3.05 26.32
C LEU A 424 -9.33 2.68 24.89
N GLU A 425 -10.57 2.95 24.49
CA GLU A 425 -11.06 2.74 23.12
C GLU A 425 -10.38 3.69 22.12
N ALA A 426 -10.14 3.20 20.90
CA ALA A 426 -9.64 4.00 19.79
C ALA A 426 -10.63 5.10 19.38
N TYR A 427 -10.09 6.25 18.95
CA TYR A 427 -10.80 7.47 18.54
C TYR A 427 -11.77 8.04 19.57
N LYS A 428 -11.68 7.61 20.83
CA LYS A 428 -12.44 8.18 21.93
C LYS A 428 -11.59 9.21 22.66
N PRO A 429 -12.15 10.39 22.97
CA PRO A 429 -11.40 11.43 23.65
C PRO A 429 -11.27 11.17 25.15
N TYR A 430 -10.08 11.40 25.70
CA TYR A 430 -9.78 11.28 27.14
C TYR A 430 -8.96 12.45 27.66
N TYR A 431 -9.22 12.80 28.91
CA TYR A 431 -8.32 13.61 29.72
C TYR A 431 -7.40 12.67 30.51
N ILE A 432 -6.10 12.94 30.53
CA ILE A 432 -5.12 12.09 31.23
C ILE A 432 -4.32 12.90 32.24
N THR A 433 -3.92 12.25 33.32
CA THR A 433 -3.02 12.84 34.33
C THR A 433 -1.84 11.92 34.60
N GLY A 434 -0.63 12.48 34.68
CA GLY A 434 0.61 11.74 34.93
C GLY A 434 1.00 11.70 36.41
N ILE A 435 1.71 10.65 36.84
CA ILE A 435 2.32 10.53 38.18
C ILE A 435 3.84 10.69 38.05
N GLY A 436 4.31 11.93 37.85
CA GLY A 436 5.74 12.27 37.87
C GLY A 436 6.62 11.63 36.78
N VAL A 437 6.01 10.99 35.76
CA VAL A 437 6.67 10.37 34.60
C VAL A 437 5.84 10.61 33.34
N ASP A 438 6.49 10.58 32.18
CA ASP A 438 5.82 10.69 30.88
C ASP A 438 4.86 9.50 30.69
N PRO A 439 3.58 9.74 30.29
CA PRO A 439 2.61 8.70 30.03
C PRO A 439 3.10 7.86 28.85
N THR A 440 3.05 6.55 29.03
CA THR A 440 3.46 5.61 27.99
C THR A 440 2.32 5.45 26.99
N LEU A 441 2.36 6.20 25.89
CA LEU A 441 1.38 6.10 24.80
C LEU A 441 1.83 5.13 23.69
N SER A 442 3.12 4.85 23.62
CA SER A 442 3.71 3.81 22.77
C SER A 442 3.51 2.42 23.41
N GLY A 443 3.53 1.36 22.60
CA GLY A 443 3.31 0.01 23.11
C GLY A 443 3.46 -1.08 22.06
N ASN A 444 3.42 -2.33 22.51
CA ASN A 444 3.54 -3.50 21.64
C ASN A 444 2.19 -4.18 21.42
N ASN A 445 1.99 -4.79 20.26
CA ASN A 445 0.80 -5.57 19.90
C ASN A 445 -0.53 -4.79 20.04
N MET A 446 -0.53 -3.53 19.61
CA MET A 446 -1.65 -2.64 19.76
C MET A 446 -2.66 -2.83 18.62
N GLN A 447 -3.95 -2.78 18.94
CA GLN A 447 -5.03 -2.81 17.95
C GLN A 447 -5.28 -1.41 17.44
N VAL A 448 -4.87 -1.15 16.19
CA VAL A 448 -5.16 0.10 15.48
C VAL A 448 -6.49 -0.07 14.74
N LYS A 449 -7.35 0.94 14.82
CA LYS A 449 -8.69 0.91 14.24
C LYS A 449 -8.80 1.80 13.01
N ALA A 450 -9.61 1.39 12.03
CA ALA A 450 -10.07 2.25 10.97
C ALA A 450 -10.81 3.44 11.55
N PHE A 451 -10.63 4.62 10.94
CA PHE A 451 -11.30 5.82 11.41
C PHE A 451 -12.81 5.76 11.12
N HIS A 452 -13.59 5.93 12.19
CA HIS A 452 -15.02 6.19 12.20
C HIS A 452 -15.30 7.36 13.14
N ASP A 453 -16.22 8.25 12.79
CA ASP A 453 -16.53 9.46 13.55
C ASP A 453 -17.41 9.20 14.79
N ASP A 454 -18.04 8.03 14.88
CA ASP A 454 -18.97 7.62 15.94
C ASP A 454 -18.43 7.83 17.36
N ASN A 455 -17.13 7.59 17.59
CA ASN A 455 -16.51 7.69 18.92
C ASN A 455 -15.83 9.03 19.19
N LEU A 456 -15.76 9.92 18.19
CA LEU A 456 -14.93 11.12 18.24
C LEU A 456 -15.45 12.16 19.24
N THR A 457 -16.72 12.06 19.64
CA THR A 457 -17.36 13.02 20.56
C THR A 457 -18.01 12.32 21.75
N THR A 458 -17.62 12.74 22.95
CA THR A 458 -18.34 12.43 24.19
C THR A 458 -19.17 13.65 24.59
N ALA A 459 -20.49 13.57 24.48
CA ALA A 459 -21.40 14.66 24.82
C ALA A 459 -22.15 14.40 26.14
N THR A 460 -22.48 15.47 26.86
CA THR A 460 -23.28 15.44 28.08
C THR A 460 -24.69 15.96 27.82
N THR A 461 -25.61 15.63 28.72
CA THR A 461 -26.99 16.15 28.68
C THR A 461 -27.08 17.66 28.92
N THR A 462 -26.02 18.27 29.44
CA THR A 462 -25.96 19.71 29.70
C THR A 462 -25.40 20.50 28.51
N GLY A 463 -25.18 19.86 27.37
CA GLY A 463 -24.69 20.49 26.14
C GLY A 463 -23.18 20.76 26.12
N HIS A 464 -22.43 20.18 27.07
CA HIS A 464 -20.96 20.16 27.00
C HIS A 464 -20.54 18.96 26.18
N SER A 465 -19.45 19.08 25.43
CA SER A 465 -18.87 17.93 24.76
C SER A 465 -17.35 17.98 24.78
N MET A 466 -16.76 16.80 24.75
CA MET A 466 -15.34 16.58 24.57
C MET A 466 -15.16 15.91 23.21
N THR A 467 -14.46 16.58 22.30
CA THR A 467 -14.33 16.16 20.89
C THR A 467 -12.87 15.99 20.52
N GLY A 468 -12.53 14.80 20.01
CA GLY A 468 -11.19 14.45 19.56
C GLY A 468 -10.85 15.04 18.19
N THR A 469 -9.56 15.15 17.89
CA THR A 469 -9.04 15.56 16.59
C THR A 469 -8.29 14.42 15.91
N VAL A 470 -8.36 14.30 14.59
CA VAL A 470 -7.60 13.29 13.82
C VAL A 470 -6.56 13.94 12.91
N GLU A 471 -6.94 14.98 12.17
CA GLU A 471 -6.04 15.76 11.30
C GLU A 471 -5.66 17.13 11.93
N GLY A 472 -6.14 17.39 13.15
CA GLY A 472 -6.13 18.70 13.78
C GLY A 472 -7.34 19.56 13.38
N VAL A 473 -7.51 20.70 14.04
CA VAL A 473 -8.58 21.68 13.76
C VAL A 473 -7.98 23.07 13.78
N ASP A 474 -8.27 23.89 12.76
CA ASP A 474 -7.78 25.26 12.71
C ASP A 474 -8.41 26.14 13.79
N ASN A 475 -7.65 27.14 14.24
CA ASN A 475 -8.07 27.98 15.37
C ASN A 475 -9.37 28.73 15.09
N ALA A 476 -9.67 29.07 13.83
CA ALA A 476 -10.88 29.79 13.47
C ALA A 476 -12.12 28.88 13.59
N THR A 477 -12.04 27.65 13.08
CA THR A 477 -13.06 26.61 13.25
C THR A 477 -13.27 26.29 14.73
N ALA A 478 -12.18 26.10 15.49
CA ALA A 478 -12.25 25.85 16.93
C ALA A 478 -12.88 27.04 17.69
N ALA A 479 -12.48 28.28 17.39
CA ALA A 479 -13.08 29.48 17.99
C ALA A 479 -14.57 29.60 17.67
N ALA A 480 -14.97 29.34 16.42
CA ALA A 480 -16.37 29.36 15.98
C ALA A 480 -17.23 28.33 16.72
N ALA A 481 -16.63 27.18 17.08
CA ALA A 481 -17.26 26.14 17.89
C ALA A 481 -17.32 26.48 19.39
N ASN A 482 -16.78 27.63 19.84
CA ASN A 482 -16.56 27.94 21.26
C ASN A 482 -15.71 26.88 21.98
N ALA A 483 -14.67 26.40 21.30
CA ALA A 483 -13.78 25.38 21.82
C ALA A 483 -12.90 25.92 22.96
N TYR A 484 -12.55 25.03 23.87
CA TYR A 484 -11.51 25.21 24.88
C TYR A 484 -10.48 24.11 24.74
N ILE A 485 -9.20 24.45 24.85
CA ILE A 485 -8.08 23.52 24.71
C ILE A 485 -7.19 23.58 25.94
N LEU A 486 -6.68 22.42 26.35
CA LEU A 486 -5.73 22.31 27.45
C LEU A 486 -4.41 22.97 27.02
N GLN A 487 -3.94 23.94 27.80
CA GLN A 487 -2.67 24.63 27.57
C GLN A 487 -1.58 24.13 28.52
N ASN A 488 -0.35 24.60 28.29
CA ASN A 488 0.83 24.23 29.08
C ASN A 488 0.79 24.70 30.54
N ASP A 489 -0.19 25.50 30.95
CA ASP A 489 -0.40 25.88 32.34
C ASP A 489 -1.32 24.90 33.10
N GLY A 490 -1.83 23.87 32.41
CA GLY A 490 -2.71 22.85 33.00
C GLY A 490 -4.19 23.20 32.97
N ASP A 491 -4.56 24.36 32.41
CA ASP A 491 -5.96 24.80 32.32
C ASP A 491 -6.50 24.70 30.89
N PHE A 492 -7.82 24.53 30.77
CA PHE A 492 -8.51 24.62 29.48
C PHE A 492 -8.84 26.08 29.18
N HIS A 493 -8.19 26.64 28.17
CA HIS A 493 -8.40 28.03 27.73
C HIS A 493 -9.31 28.12 26.54
N LYS A 494 -10.12 29.18 26.51
CA LYS A 494 -10.97 29.47 25.37
C LYS A 494 -10.13 29.74 24.13
N VAL A 495 -10.47 29.09 23.03
CA VAL A 495 -9.86 29.35 21.73
C VAL A 495 -10.36 30.68 21.17
N THR A 496 -9.44 31.53 20.72
CA THR A 496 -9.74 32.86 20.15
C THR A 496 -9.23 32.97 18.71
N THR A 497 -9.77 33.92 17.95
CA THR A 497 -9.31 34.21 16.58
C THR A 497 -8.05 35.08 16.53
N GLU A 498 -7.40 35.35 17.67
CA GLU A 498 -6.21 36.21 17.77
C GLU A 498 -4.98 35.58 17.13
N TYR A 499 -4.94 34.24 17.06
CA TYR A 499 -3.88 33.46 16.44
C TYR A 499 -4.42 32.65 15.26
N PRO A 500 -4.64 33.28 14.09
CA PRO A 500 -5.33 32.64 12.97
C PRO A 500 -4.57 31.45 12.35
N ASN A 501 -3.24 31.39 12.55
CA ASN A 501 -2.39 30.31 12.04
C ASN A 501 -2.19 29.16 13.05
N ALA A 502 -2.77 29.26 14.26
CA ALA A 502 -2.67 28.19 15.25
C ALA A 502 -3.59 27.01 14.88
N MET A 503 -3.24 25.82 15.36
CA MET A 503 -4.02 24.61 15.16
C MET A 503 -4.18 23.90 16.50
N VAL A 504 -5.36 23.35 16.75
CA VAL A 504 -5.51 22.24 17.71
C VAL A 504 -4.84 21.03 17.06
N PRO A 505 -3.79 20.44 17.64
CA PRO A 505 -3.02 19.40 16.95
C PRO A 505 -3.83 18.12 16.74
N ALA A 506 -3.34 17.20 15.91
CA ALA A 506 -3.96 15.88 15.71
C ALA A 506 -3.90 15.02 16.98
N TYR A 507 -4.84 14.08 17.10
CA TYR A 507 -4.94 13.13 18.21
C TYR A 507 -5.03 13.77 19.61
N HIS A 508 -5.47 15.02 19.64
CA HIS A 508 -5.77 15.80 20.83
C HIS A 508 -7.28 15.84 21.05
N THR A 509 -7.70 16.64 22.03
CA THR A 509 -9.09 16.86 22.32
C THR A 509 -9.33 18.31 22.72
N TYR A 510 -10.49 18.84 22.32
CA TYR A 510 -11.02 20.12 22.76
C TYR A 510 -12.40 19.96 23.40
N ILE A 511 -12.78 20.92 24.23
CA ILE A 511 -14.08 20.96 24.90
C ILE A 511 -14.96 22.00 24.23
N ILE A 512 -16.21 21.66 23.93
CA ILE A 512 -17.25 22.63 23.56
C ILE A 512 -18.15 22.85 24.78
N CYS A 513 -18.36 24.12 25.13
CA CYS A 513 -19.32 24.52 26.16
C CYS A 513 -20.58 25.13 25.53
N PRO A 514 -21.76 24.96 26.14
CA PRO A 514 -22.99 25.59 25.68
C PRO A 514 -22.86 27.12 25.74
N LYS A 515 -23.52 27.85 24.82
CA LYS A 515 -23.40 29.31 24.67
C LYS A 515 -23.65 30.09 25.97
N ALA A 516 -24.56 29.62 26.83
CA ALA A 516 -24.84 30.23 28.13
C ALA A 516 -23.63 30.22 29.09
N SER A 517 -22.63 29.37 28.84
CA SER A 517 -21.43 29.18 29.64
C SER A 517 -20.15 29.63 28.93
N ALA A 518 -20.25 30.10 27.67
CA ALA A 518 -19.12 30.39 26.78
C ALA A 518 -18.35 31.71 27.11
N GLY A 519 -18.62 32.35 28.24
CA GLY A 519 -17.97 33.61 28.65
C GLY A 519 -16.73 33.45 29.54
N ALA A 520 -16.47 32.25 30.05
CA ALA A 520 -15.32 32.00 30.92
C ALA A 520 -14.00 32.04 30.15
N LYS A 521 -12.94 32.54 30.78
CA LYS A 521 -11.58 32.49 30.21
C LYS A 521 -10.99 31.08 30.31
N THR A 522 -11.21 30.41 31.44
CA THR A 522 -10.75 29.06 31.73
C THR A 522 -11.88 28.18 32.29
N LEU A 523 -11.75 26.86 32.10
CA LEU A 523 -12.67 25.88 32.67
C LEU A 523 -12.09 25.24 33.94
N SER A 524 -12.96 24.89 34.88
CA SER A 524 -12.60 24.17 36.11
C SER A 524 -12.83 22.67 35.94
N ILE A 525 -11.80 21.87 36.20
CA ILE A 525 -11.85 20.40 36.11
C ILE A 525 -12.20 19.82 37.49
N ILE A 526 -13.20 18.95 37.52
CA ILE A 526 -13.60 18.18 38.72
C ILE A 526 -13.45 16.70 38.38
N LEU A 527 -12.55 16.02 39.10
CA LEU A 527 -12.35 14.58 39.01
C LEU A 527 -13.17 13.91 40.11
N ASP A 528 -14.04 12.96 39.74
CA ASP A 528 -15.02 12.33 40.65
C ASP A 528 -14.38 11.59 41.86
N ASP A 529 -13.06 11.43 41.90
CA ASP A 529 -12.30 10.83 43.00
C ASP A 529 -11.81 11.82 44.07
N LYS A 530 -11.94 13.14 43.84
CA LYS A 530 -11.55 14.20 44.78
C LYS A 530 -12.76 15.01 45.25
N THR A 531 -13.53 14.45 46.17
CA THR A 531 -14.43 15.25 47.03
C THR A 531 -13.62 15.94 48.13
N THR A 532 -12.80 16.93 47.76
CA THR A 532 -12.19 17.88 48.72
C THR A 532 -12.77 19.29 48.58
N GLY A 533 -13.86 19.45 47.83
CA GLY A 533 -14.61 20.70 47.75
C GLY A 533 -15.48 20.90 48.98
N ILE A 534 -15.47 22.13 49.52
CA ILE A 534 -16.36 22.61 50.60
C ILE A 534 -17.87 22.45 50.27
N ASP A 535 -18.18 22.10 49.01
CA ASP A 535 -19.51 21.87 48.45
C ASP A 535 -20.20 20.60 48.99
N GLY A 536 -19.50 19.76 49.76
CA GLY A 536 -20.13 18.66 50.52
C GLY A 536 -21.00 19.13 51.70
N VAL A 537 -21.01 20.43 52.02
CA VAL A 537 -21.88 20.98 53.06
C VAL A 537 -23.27 21.24 52.48
N THR A 538 -24.14 20.23 52.54
CA THR A 538 -25.58 20.42 52.34
C THR A 538 -26.12 21.44 53.35
N LYS A 539 -27.13 22.22 52.95
CA LYS A 539 -27.76 23.31 53.72
C LYS A 539 -28.17 22.91 55.16
N ASP A 540 -28.30 21.60 55.40
CA ASP A 540 -28.80 21.00 56.63
C ASP A 540 -27.70 20.46 57.57
N ALA A 541 -26.41 20.60 57.21
CA ALA A 541 -25.28 20.19 58.05
C ALA A 541 -24.66 21.33 58.88
N SER A 542 -25.32 22.49 58.98
CA SER A 542 -24.84 23.63 59.76
C SER A 542 -25.47 23.65 61.16
N GLY A 543 -24.77 23.11 62.15
CA GLY A 543 -25.02 23.48 63.55
C GLY A 543 -24.71 24.97 63.74
N THR A 544 -25.65 25.73 64.28
CA THR A 544 -25.50 27.16 64.60
C THR A 544 -24.52 27.43 65.75
N ASP A 545 -24.04 26.38 66.42
CA ASP A 545 -23.21 26.44 67.63
C ASP A 545 -21.75 25.99 67.40
N GLY A 546 -21.12 26.55 66.36
CA GLY A 546 -19.71 26.28 66.04
C GLY A 546 -18.75 27.33 66.61
N PRO A 547 -17.45 26.99 66.73
CA PRO A 547 -16.41 27.96 67.07
C PRO A 547 -16.39 29.14 66.09
N VAL A 548 -16.10 30.32 66.63
CA VAL A 548 -16.04 31.60 65.91
C VAL A 548 -14.59 31.85 65.51
N TYR A 549 -14.36 32.20 64.25
CA TYR A 549 -13.05 32.56 63.73
C TYR A 549 -13.03 33.98 63.19
N ASP A 550 -11.91 34.67 63.33
CA ASP A 550 -11.68 35.94 62.63
C ASP A 550 -11.32 35.72 61.14
N LEU A 551 -11.18 36.80 60.37
CA LEU A 551 -10.82 36.73 58.95
C LEU A 551 -9.40 36.22 58.70
N GLN A 552 -8.58 36.10 59.74
CA GLN A 552 -7.25 35.50 59.69
C GLN A 552 -7.28 34.00 60.06
N GLY A 553 -8.46 33.43 60.29
CA GLY A 553 -8.65 32.02 60.61
C GLY A 553 -8.28 31.64 62.04
N ARG A 554 -8.10 32.62 62.94
CA ARG A 554 -7.83 32.37 64.36
C ARG A 554 -9.16 32.14 65.09
N ARG A 555 -9.22 31.10 65.92
CA ARG A 555 -10.39 30.85 66.78
C ARG A 555 -10.46 31.91 67.87
N VAL A 556 -11.56 32.65 67.92
CA VAL A 556 -11.79 33.77 68.85
C VAL A 556 -12.89 33.48 69.88
N ALA A 557 -13.73 32.47 69.65
CA ALA A 557 -14.68 31.97 70.64
C ALA A 557 -15.14 30.55 70.32
N ASP A 558 -15.74 29.88 71.31
CA ASP A 558 -16.29 28.53 71.14
C ASP A 558 -17.72 28.53 70.62
N ARG A 559 -18.49 29.57 70.95
CA ARG A 559 -19.85 29.82 70.47
C ARG A 559 -20.09 31.31 70.29
N LEU A 560 -20.85 31.66 69.25
CA LEU A 560 -21.15 33.06 68.94
C LEU A 560 -22.05 33.70 70.01
N ASP A 561 -23.05 32.98 70.51
CA ASP A 561 -24.03 33.51 71.46
C ASP A 561 -23.38 33.92 72.80
N ASP A 562 -22.40 33.14 73.26
CA ASP A 562 -21.65 33.43 74.49
C ASP A 562 -20.65 34.58 74.33
N ALA A 563 -20.17 34.82 73.11
CA ALA A 563 -19.09 35.77 72.83
C ALA A 563 -19.55 37.09 72.19
N ARG A 564 -20.82 37.18 71.78
CA ARG A 564 -21.40 38.37 71.13
C ARG A 564 -21.16 39.68 71.88
N HIS A 565 -21.13 39.63 73.21
CA HIS A 565 -20.95 40.82 74.06
C HIS A 565 -19.49 41.26 74.25
N ARG A 566 -18.52 40.42 73.87
CA ARG A 566 -17.08 40.66 74.08
C ARG A 566 -16.27 40.76 72.79
N LEU A 567 -16.84 40.36 71.66
CA LEU A 567 -16.20 40.46 70.35
C LEU A 567 -16.38 41.88 69.78
N PRO A 568 -15.31 42.50 69.25
CA PRO A 568 -15.43 43.77 68.53
C PRO A 568 -16.37 43.66 67.32
N ALA A 569 -16.99 44.77 66.94
CA ALA A 569 -17.74 44.87 65.68
C ALA A 569 -16.85 44.47 64.49
N GLY A 570 -17.35 43.61 63.62
CA GLY A 570 -16.53 43.00 62.57
C GLY A 570 -17.18 41.79 61.91
N VAL A 571 -16.45 41.19 60.97
CA VAL A 571 -16.89 40.00 60.23
C VAL A 571 -16.19 38.76 60.79
N TYR A 572 -16.96 37.75 61.13
CA TYR A 572 -16.48 36.48 61.68
C TYR A 572 -17.00 35.29 60.87
N ILE A 573 -16.33 34.15 60.98
CA ILE A 573 -16.79 32.87 60.42
C ILE A 573 -17.33 32.01 61.56
N VAL A 574 -18.60 31.59 61.46
CA VAL A 574 -19.27 30.72 62.44
C VAL A 574 -19.98 29.61 61.70
N GLY A 575 -19.66 28.35 62.01
CA GLY A 575 -20.29 27.19 61.35
C GLY A 575 -20.18 27.24 59.82
N GLY A 576 -19.08 27.79 59.29
CA GLY A 576 -18.85 27.94 57.85
C GLY A 576 -19.54 29.15 57.18
N ARG A 577 -20.23 30.03 57.93
CA ARG A 577 -20.91 31.23 57.40
C ARG A 577 -20.25 32.52 57.87
N LYS A 578 -20.27 33.55 57.02
CA LYS A 578 -19.92 34.92 57.39
C LYS A 578 -21.02 35.51 58.27
N VAL A 579 -20.66 35.99 59.45
CA VAL A 579 -21.55 36.69 60.39
C VAL A 579 -20.99 38.08 60.67
N ILE A 580 -21.86 39.09 60.61
CA ILE A 580 -21.49 40.48 60.89
C ILE A 580 -21.97 40.81 62.30
N LEU A 581 -21.03 41.11 63.20
CA LEU A 581 -21.31 41.72 64.48
C LEU A 581 -21.29 43.24 64.31
N LYS A 582 -22.39 43.89 64.68
CA LYS A 582 -22.52 45.35 64.65
C LYS A 582 -22.19 45.95 66.00
#